data_AF-A0A9X4FGE6-F1
#
_entry.id   AF-A0A9X4FGE6-F1
#
_cell.length_a   1.000
_cell.length_b   1.000
_cell.length_c   1.000
_cell.angle_alpha   90.00
_cell.angle_beta   90.00
_cell.angle_gamma   90.00
#
_symmetry.space_group_name_H-M   'P 1'
#
loop_
_entity.id
_entity.type
_entity.pdbx_description
1 polymer ?
#
loop_
_entity_poly.entity_id
_entity_poly.type
_entity_poly.pdbx_seq_one_letter_code
_entity_poly.pdbx_strand_id
1 'polypeptide(L)'
;MKVLEKNQAKVLETEKLLREIITSPVEFKNDEDLLKALKSQSGIAKYQNQERNITSCSLNTVKSISEALLERGFLSLDELRINAKLAIEAAHHNEKSSKGNKQTVVGLKHKVAELESELDAAQRSNSLLVVMVSELRSRLKQLAVHEGTAEERQELYREHNRKIEAQMNYTLNGEV
;
A
#
# COMPACT_ATOMS: atom_id res chain seq x y z
N MET A 1 -32.50 -9.37 13.58
CA MET A 1 -31.03 -9.28 13.42
C MET A 1 -30.45 -8.53 14.61
N LYS A 2 -29.52 -9.16 15.34
CA LYS A 2 -28.82 -8.56 16.49
C LYS A 2 -27.90 -7.42 16.03
N VAL A 3 -27.59 -6.46 16.91
CA VAL A 3 -26.75 -5.29 16.57
C VAL A 3 -25.37 -5.70 16.03
N LEU A 4 -24.78 -6.75 16.58
CA LEU A 4 -23.48 -7.28 16.13
C LEU A 4 -23.55 -7.79 14.67
N GLU A 5 -24.58 -8.56 14.34
CA GLU A 5 -24.80 -9.11 12.99
C GLU A 5 -24.97 -7.98 11.96
N LYS A 6 -25.67 -6.89 12.33
CA LYS A 6 -25.81 -5.70 11.47
C LYS A 6 -24.46 -5.02 11.21
N ASN A 7 -23.62 -4.89 12.23
CA ASN A 7 -22.32 -4.24 12.09
C ASN A 7 -21.34 -5.10 11.28
N GLN A 8 -21.41 -6.42 11.42
CA GLN A 8 -20.64 -7.36 10.59
C GLN A 8 -21.07 -7.28 9.12
N ALA A 9 -22.38 -7.31 8.85
CA ALA A 9 -22.93 -7.15 7.51
C ALA A 9 -22.50 -5.80 6.90
N LYS A 10 -22.57 -4.70 7.66
CA LYS A 10 -22.08 -3.39 7.25
C LYS A 10 -20.63 -3.43 6.77
N VAL A 11 -19.72 -4.07 7.50
CA VAL A 11 -18.29 -4.13 7.10
C VAL A 11 -18.10 -4.94 5.81
N LEU A 12 -18.67 -6.14 5.73
CA LEU A 12 -18.52 -7.02 4.57
C LEU A 12 -19.14 -6.42 3.30
N GLU A 13 -20.34 -5.84 3.39
CA GLU A 13 -21.00 -5.19 2.26
C GLU A 13 -20.31 -3.89 1.85
N THR A 14 -19.71 -3.17 2.80
CA THR A 14 -18.85 -2.01 2.48
C THR A 14 -17.61 -2.46 1.72
N GLU A 15 -16.93 -3.53 2.16
CA GLU A 15 -15.76 -4.07 1.46
C GLU A 15 -16.11 -4.46 0.02
N LYS A 16 -17.22 -5.18 -0.16
CA LYS A 16 -17.73 -5.58 -1.47
C LYS A 16 -18.04 -4.38 -2.36
N LEU A 17 -18.77 -3.39 -1.83
CA LEU A 17 -19.06 -2.15 -2.54
C LEU A 17 -17.78 -1.42 -2.98
N LEU A 18 -16.76 -1.32 -2.11
CA LEU A 18 -15.50 -0.67 -2.45
C LEU A 18 -14.77 -1.40 -3.58
N ARG A 19 -14.78 -2.74 -3.60
CA ARG A 19 -14.22 -3.53 -4.70
C ARG A 19 -14.97 -3.34 -6.01
N GLU A 20 -16.30 -3.25 -5.95
CA GLU A 20 -17.14 -2.96 -7.12
C GLU A 20 -16.85 -1.56 -7.68
N ILE A 21 -16.72 -0.55 -6.81
CA ILE A 21 -16.35 0.82 -7.23
C ILE A 21 -14.98 0.83 -7.93
N ILE A 22 -13.99 0.09 -7.40
CA ILE A 22 -12.66 0.01 -8.02
C ILE A 22 -12.75 -0.64 -9.42
N THR A 23 -13.62 -1.64 -9.58
CA THR A 23 -13.77 -2.39 -10.83
C THR A 23 -14.60 -1.65 -11.87
N SER A 24 -15.64 -0.92 -11.44
CA SER A 24 -16.64 -0.27 -12.31
C SER A 24 -16.95 1.17 -11.83
N PRO A 25 -15.94 2.07 -11.74
CA PRO A 25 -16.09 3.39 -11.11
C PRO A 25 -17.09 4.31 -11.82
N VAL A 26 -17.34 4.08 -13.11
CA VAL A 26 -18.23 4.92 -13.94
C VAL A 26 -19.68 4.86 -13.45
N GLU A 27 -20.11 3.74 -12.87
CA GLU A 27 -21.47 3.55 -12.34
C GLU A 27 -21.71 4.37 -11.07
N PHE A 28 -20.65 4.60 -10.29
CA PHE A 28 -20.71 5.24 -8.97
C PHE A 28 -20.33 6.73 -8.99
N LYS A 29 -19.81 7.24 -10.11
CA LYS A 29 -19.26 8.60 -10.19
C LYS A 29 -20.27 9.72 -9.88
N ASN A 30 -21.57 9.47 -10.05
CA ASN A 30 -22.60 10.47 -9.80
C ASN A 30 -23.27 10.32 -8.42
N ASP A 31 -22.83 9.36 -7.58
CA ASP A 31 -23.32 9.20 -6.22
C ASP A 31 -22.58 10.17 -5.28
N GLU A 32 -23.16 11.36 -5.11
CA GLU A 32 -22.62 12.44 -4.28
C GLU A 32 -22.48 12.05 -2.79
N ASP A 33 -23.35 11.19 -2.29
CA ASP A 33 -23.32 10.77 -0.88
C ASP A 33 -22.21 9.75 -0.63
N LEU A 34 -22.01 8.83 -1.58
CA LEU A 34 -20.84 7.95 -1.59
C LEU A 34 -19.54 8.73 -1.75
N LEU A 35 -19.49 9.70 -2.67
CA LEU A 35 -18.31 10.56 -2.85
C LEU A 35 -17.93 11.31 -1.58
N LYS A 36 -18.92 11.86 -0.85
CA LYS A 36 -18.69 12.49 0.46
C LYS A 36 -18.20 11.48 1.49
N ALA A 37 -18.77 10.28 1.51
CA ALA A 37 -18.35 9.23 2.43
C ALA A 37 -16.90 8.77 2.20
N LEU A 38 -16.48 8.62 0.94
CA LEU A 38 -15.14 8.16 0.57
C LEU A 38 -14.01 9.13 0.99
N LYS A 39 -14.32 10.40 1.27
CA LYS A 39 -13.34 11.41 1.68
C LYS A 39 -12.67 11.11 3.03
N SER A 40 -13.31 10.34 3.91
CA SER A 40 -12.75 10.07 5.24
C SER A 40 -13.20 8.74 5.82
N GLN A 41 -12.43 8.22 6.77
CA GLN A 41 -12.77 7.02 7.55
C GLN A 41 -14.12 7.19 8.30
N SER A 42 -14.35 8.35 8.90
CA SER A 42 -15.62 8.67 9.56
C SER A 42 -16.78 8.77 8.57
N GLY A 43 -16.51 9.19 7.33
CA GLY A 43 -17.50 9.25 6.25
C GLY A 43 -18.01 7.86 5.88
N ILE A 44 -17.11 6.91 5.60
CA ILE A 44 -17.52 5.54 5.24
C ILE A 44 -18.22 4.81 6.40
N ALA A 45 -17.85 5.11 7.64
CA ALA A 45 -18.53 4.56 8.82
C ALA A 45 -20.00 5.02 8.91
N LYS A 46 -20.27 6.30 8.56
CA LYS A 46 -21.61 6.89 8.58
C LYS A 46 -22.43 6.62 7.31
N TYR A 47 -21.78 6.18 6.23
CA TYR A 47 -22.44 5.89 4.96
C TYR A 47 -23.52 4.81 5.13
N GLN A 48 -24.66 5.02 4.46
CA GLN A 48 -25.80 4.11 4.50
C GLN A 48 -26.22 3.77 3.08
N ASN A 49 -26.54 2.51 2.84
CA ASN A 49 -27.14 2.04 1.60
C ASN A 49 -28.09 0.90 1.96
N GLN A 50 -29.39 1.18 1.88
CA GLN A 50 -30.43 0.25 2.33
C GLN A 50 -30.53 -0.97 1.42
N GLU A 51 -30.31 -0.81 0.11
CA GLU A 51 -30.32 -1.90 -0.86
C GLU A 51 -29.23 -2.95 -0.56
N ARG A 52 -28.11 -2.48 -0.02
CA ARG A 52 -26.95 -3.32 0.35
C ARG A 52 -26.87 -3.64 1.83
N ASN A 53 -27.91 -3.34 2.62
CA ASN A 53 -27.92 -3.52 4.08
C ASN A 53 -26.73 -2.83 4.80
N ILE A 54 -26.20 -1.76 4.22
CA ILE A 54 -25.14 -0.95 4.80
C ILE A 54 -25.79 0.07 5.74
N THR A 55 -25.58 -0.10 7.04
CA THR A 55 -26.11 0.81 8.08
C THR A 55 -25.01 1.69 8.68
N SER A 56 -25.37 2.90 9.13
CA SER A 56 -24.43 3.79 9.80
C SER A 56 -23.98 3.22 11.14
N CYS A 57 -22.69 3.38 11.45
CA CYS A 57 -22.15 3.07 12.77
C CYS A 57 -20.98 4.01 13.11
N SER A 58 -20.42 3.87 14.31
CA SER A 58 -19.26 4.66 14.72
C SER A 58 -17.99 4.18 14.02
N LEU A 59 -17.00 5.07 13.85
CA LEU A 59 -15.69 4.69 13.30
C LEU A 59 -15.03 3.57 14.11
N ASN A 60 -15.12 3.64 15.45
CA ASN A 60 -14.54 2.61 16.32
C ASN A 60 -15.23 1.26 16.14
N THR A 61 -16.54 1.25 15.84
CA THR A 61 -17.28 0.03 15.51
C THR A 61 -16.79 -0.58 14.19
N VAL A 62 -16.61 0.22 13.14
CA VAL A 62 -16.04 -0.28 11.88
C VAL A 62 -14.65 -0.85 12.12
N LYS A 63 -13.80 -0.14 12.88
CA LYS A 63 -12.44 -0.60 13.20
C LYS A 63 -12.46 -1.95 13.91
N SER A 64 -13.16 -2.05 15.04
CA SER A 64 -13.17 -3.28 15.84
C SER A 64 -13.76 -4.48 15.09
N ILE A 65 -14.80 -4.27 14.29
CA ILE A 65 -15.41 -5.33 13.48
C ILE A 65 -14.49 -5.72 12.32
N SER A 66 -13.81 -4.75 11.69
CA SER A 66 -12.85 -5.04 10.62
C SER A 66 -11.66 -5.86 11.12
N GLU A 67 -11.12 -5.53 12.31
CA GLU A 67 -10.07 -6.34 12.96
C GLU A 67 -10.51 -7.79 13.19
N ALA A 68 -11.79 -8.02 13.45
CA ALA A 68 -12.32 -9.36 13.70
C ALA A 68 -12.68 -10.15 12.43
N LEU A 69 -13.01 -9.48 11.32
CA LEU A 69 -13.54 -10.13 10.12
C LEU A 69 -12.58 -10.17 8.93
N LEU A 70 -11.68 -9.19 8.82
CA LEU A 70 -10.81 -9.03 7.66
C LEU A 70 -9.40 -9.49 8.00
N GLU A 71 -8.75 -10.20 7.08
CA GLU A 71 -7.41 -10.79 7.29
C GLU A 71 -6.36 -9.75 7.71
N ARG A 72 -6.41 -8.54 7.13
CA ARG A 72 -5.54 -7.40 7.46
C ARG A 72 -6.26 -6.31 8.27
N GLY A 73 -7.37 -6.65 8.91
CA GLY A 73 -8.12 -5.74 9.77
C GLY A 73 -8.63 -4.49 9.05
N PHE A 74 -8.80 -3.40 9.82
CA PHE A 74 -9.30 -2.12 9.30
C PHE A 74 -8.40 -1.50 8.22
N LEU A 75 -7.10 -1.80 8.26
CA LEU A 75 -6.14 -1.30 7.27
C LEU A 75 -6.56 -1.67 5.84
N SER A 76 -6.97 -2.93 5.62
CA SER A 76 -7.43 -3.38 4.29
C SER A 76 -8.67 -2.64 3.80
N LEU A 77 -9.62 -2.36 4.69
CA LEU A 77 -10.84 -1.63 4.35
C LEU A 77 -10.54 -0.16 4.02
N ASP A 78 -9.61 0.47 4.74
CA ASP A 78 -9.22 1.86 4.47
C ASP A 78 -8.42 2.00 3.17
N GLU A 79 -7.56 1.03 2.85
CA GLU A 79 -6.88 0.95 1.55
C GLU A 79 -7.90 0.84 0.41
N LEU A 80 -8.90 -0.04 0.53
CA LEU A 80 -10.00 -0.13 -0.43
C LEU A 80 -10.78 1.18 -0.57
N ARG A 81 -11.02 1.90 0.54
CA ARG A 81 -11.68 3.22 0.51
C ARG A 81 -10.87 4.23 -0.31
N ILE A 82 -9.56 4.30 -0.08
CA ILE A 82 -8.66 5.21 -0.81
C ILE A 82 -8.66 4.86 -2.30
N ASN A 83 -8.54 3.58 -2.63
CA ASN A 83 -8.52 3.11 -4.01
C ASN A 83 -9.85 3.37 -4.72
N ALA A 84 -10.98 3.13 -4.06
CA ALA A 84 -12.31 3.44 -4.61
C ALA A 84 -12.48 4.94 -4.89
N LYS A 85 -12.01 5.81 -3.98
CA LYS A 85 -12.01 7.26 -4.20
C LYS A 85 -11.19 7.63 -5.44
N LEU A 86 -9.96 7.13 -5.55
CA LEU A 86 -9.07 7.41 -6.68
C LEU A 86 -9.66 6.91 -8.00
N ALA A 87 -10.31 5.74 -8.00
CA ALA A 87 -10.96 5.17 -9.18
C ALA A 87 -12.10 6.06 -9.70
N ILE A 88 -12.93 6.62 -8.81
CA ILE A 88 -14.00 7.55 -9.20
C ILE A 88 -13.41 8.89 -9.68
N GLU A 89 -12.41 9.43 -8.99
CA GLU A 89 -11.73 10.67 -9.42
C GLU A 89 -11.14 10.51 -10.83
N ALA A 90 -10.49 9.38 -11.12
CA ALA A 90 -9.99 9.05 -12.45
C ALA A 90 -11.11 8.95 -13.51
N ALA A 91 -12.26 8.36 -13.17
CA ALA A 91 -13.42 8.30 -14.06
C ALA A 91 -13.95 9.70 -14.41
N HIS A 92 -14.04 10.62 -13.44
CA HIS A 92 -14.40 12.02 -13.70
C HIS A 92 -13.36 12.76 -14.54
N HIS A 93 -12.07 12.50 -14.30
CA HIS A 93 -11.00 13.09 -15.09
C HIS A 93 -11.06 12.63 -16.54
N ASN A 94 -11.28 11.34 -16.82
CA ASN A 94 -11.40 10.84 -18.19
C ASN A 94 -12.58 11.46 -18.95
N GLU A 95 -13.71 11.74 -18.30
CA GLU A 95 -14.82 12.48 -18.91
C GLU A 95 -14.48 13.94 -19.21
N LYS A 96 -13.77 14.61 -18.30
CA LYS A 96 -13.34 16.01 -18.47
C LYS A 96 -12.22 16.14 -19.51
N SER A 97 -11.29 15.18 -19.56
CA SER A 97 -10.23 15.09 -20.57
C SER A 97 -10.82 14.94 -21.98
N SER A 98 -11.96 14.26 -22.12
CA SER A 98 -12.68 14.15 -23.39
C SER A 98 -13.39 15.44 -23.81
N LYS A 99 -13.59 16.42 -22.91
CA LYS A 99 -14.26 17.71 -23.18
C LYS A 99 -13.36 18.95 -23.09
N GLY A 100 -12.09 18.80 -22.73
CA GLY A 100 -11.14 19.91 -22.77
C GLY A 100 -10.18 19.89 -21.60
N ASN A 101 -9.15 19.08 -21.69
CA ASN A 101 -7.83 19.52 -21.26
C ASN A 101 -6.77 18.66 -21.91
N LYS A 102 -6.25 19.16 -23.03
CA LYS A 102 -4.93 18.77 -23.52
C LYS A 102 -3.88 19.30 -22.53
N GLN A 103 -3.81 18.74 -21.32
CA GLN A 103 -2.52 18.66 -20.64
C GLN A 103 -1.65 17.94 -21.68
N THR A 104 -0.74 18.69 -22.31
CA THR A 104 -0.15 18.30 -23.60
C THR A 104 0.32 16.87 -23.50
N VAL A 105 -0.12 16.00 -24.41
CA VAL A 105 0.26 14.57 -24.44
C VAL A 105 1.77 14.40 -24.24
N VAL A 106 2.54 15.39 -24.68
CA VAL A 106 3.98 15.54 -24.46
C VAL A 106 4.36 15.66 -22.97
N GLY A 107 3.71 16.54 -22.19
CA GLY A 107 3.99 16.71 -20.76
C GLY A 107 3.62 15.46 -19.94
N LEU A 108 2.51 14.79 -20.27
CA LEU A 108 2.15 13.51 -19.65
C LEU A 108 3.16 12.41 -19.99
N LYS A 109 3.59 12.33 -21.26
CA LYS A 109 4.65 11.38 -21.66
C LYS A 109 5.98 11.64 -20.95
N HIS A 110 6.37 12.90 -20.76
CA HIS A 110 7.57 13.24 -19.99
C HIS A 110 7.43 12.81 -18.54
N LYS A 111 6.27 13.05 -17.90
CA LYS A 111 6.08 12.64 -16.51
C LYS A 111 6.04 11.12 -16.34
N VAL A 112 5.45 10.40 -17.29
CA VAL A 112 5.49 8.93 -17.30
C VAL A 112 6.94 8.44 -17.40
N ALA A 113 7.73 8.97 -18.35
CA ALA A 113 9.13 8.58 -18.50
C ALA A 113 9.98 8.91 -17.26
N GLU A 114 9.75 10.05 -16.61
CA GLU A 114 10.39 10.43 -15.36
C GLU A 114 10.04 9.43 -14.23
N LEU A 115 8.76 9.13 -14.05
CA LEU A 115 8.29 8.18 -13.03
C LEU A 115 8.77 6.75 -13.30
N GLU A 116 8.83 6.32 -14.56
CA GLU A 116 9.40 5.02 -14.94
C GLU A 116 10.89 4.95 -14.58
N SER A 117 11.64 6.03 -14.81
CA SER A 117 13.06 6.13 -14.43
C SER A 117 13.25 6.10 -12.92
N GLU A 118 12.41 6.83 -12.15
CA GLU A 118 12.45 6.80 -10.68
C GLU A 118 12.10 5.41 -10.13
N LEU A 119 11.09 4.76 -10.72
CA LEU A 119 10.67 3.42 -10.34
C LEU A 119 11.78 2.39 -10.58
N ASP A 120 12.43 2.44 -11.74
CA ASP A 120 13.56 1.56 -12.06
C ASP A 120 14.74 1.78 -11.10
N ALA A 121 15.08 3.03 -10.79
CA ALA A 121 16.12 3.34 -9.81
C ALA A 121 15.77 2.80 -8.41
N ALA A 122 14.52 2.95 -7.97
CA ALA A 122 14.05 2.42 -6.70
C ALA A 122 14.05 0.88 -6.67
N GLN A 123 13.63 0.22 -7.76
CA GLN A 123 13.65 -1.24 -7.87
C GLN A 123 15.07 -1.82 -7.83
N ARG A 124 16.03 -1.15 -8.49
CA ARG A 124 17.45 -1.52 -8.42
C ARG A 124 17.99 -1.38 -6.99
N SER A 125 17.71 -0.27 -6.32
CA SER A 125 18.09 -0.06 -4.93
C SER A 125 17.50 -1.12 -3.99
N ASN A 126 16.21 -1.43 -4.15
CA ASN A 126 15.54 -2.48 -3.36
C ASN A 126 16.16 -3.86 -3.59
N SER A 127 16.46 -4.21 -4.84
CA SER A 127 17.08 -5.50 -5.17
C SER A 127 18.46 -5.64 -4.51
N LEU A 128 19.23 -4.55 -4.50
CA LEU A 128 20.52 -4.52 -3.80
C LEU A 128 20.37 -4.69 -2.28
N LEU A 129 19.42 -3.98 -1.66
CA LEU A 129 19.13 -4.13 -0.23
C LEU A 129 18.81 -5.58 0.12
N VAL A 130 18.01 -6.27 -0.70
CA VAL A 130 17.68 -7.70 -0.50
C VAL A 130 18.93 -8.58 -0.54
N VAL A 131 19.85 -8.33 -1.48
CA VAL A 131 21.12 -9.07 -1.57
C VAL A 131 21.98 -8.82 -0.34
N MET A 132 22.13 -7.55 0.08
CA MET A 132 22.93 -7.20 1.27
C MET A 132 22.37 -7.81 2.55
N VAL A 133 21.04 -7.78 2.74
CA VAL A 133 20.38 -8.41 3.89
C VAL A 133 20.58 -9.94 3.88
N SER A 134 20.52 -10.56 2.70
CA SER A 134 20.76 -12.00 2.57
C SER A 134 22.20 -12.37 2.93
N GLU A 135 23.17 -11.57 2.51
CA GLU A 135 24.59 -11.73 2.83
C GLU A 135 24.86 -11.53 4.33
N LEU A 136 24.30 -10.48 4.92
CA LEU A 136 24.38 -10.23 6.37
C LEU A 136 23.82 -11.42 7.16
N ARG A 137 22.68 -11.96 6.76
CA ARG A 137 22.08 -13.14 7.39
C ARG A 137 22.98 -14.37 7.29
N SER A 138 23.62 -14.58 6.14
CA SER A 138 24.58 -15.68 5.94
C SER A 138 25.78 -15.55 6.88
N ARG A 139 26.34 -14.36 7.01
CA ARG A 139 27.48 -14.06 7.89
C ARG A 139 27.12 -14.17 9.37
N LEU A 140 25.94 -13.69 9.77
CA LEU A 140 25.41 -13.89 11.12
C LEU A 140 25.30 -15.38 11.46
N LYS A 141 24.85 -16.20 10.52
CA LYS A 141 24.81 -17.66 10.71
C LYS A 141 26.20 -18.23 10.92
N GLN A 142 27.20 -17.82 10.13
CA GLN A 142 28.59 -18.27 10.30
C GLN A 142 29.15 -17.92 11.68
N LEU A 143 28.90 -16.69 12.16
CA LEU A 143 29.31 -16.26 13.50
C LEU A 143 28.59 -17.05 14.61
N ALA A 144 27.30 -17.35 14.42
CA ALA A 144 26.50 -18.06 15.42
C ALA A 144 26.91 -19.54 15.58
N VAL A 145 27.37 -20.18 14.51
CA VAL A 145 27.80 -21.61 14.51
C VAL A 145 29.31 -21.79 14.63
N HIS A 146 30.06 -20.70 14.86
CA HIS A 146 31.51 -20.75 14.94
C HIS A 146 31.97 -21.48 16.22
N GLU A 147 32.73 -22.56 16.05
CA GLU A 147 33.21 -23.43 17.15
C GLU A 147 34.56 -23.00 17.73
N GLY A 148 35.21 -21.98 17.15
CA GLY A 148 36.49 -21.44 17.60
C GLY A 148 36.40 -20.53 18.83
N THR A 149 37.51 -19.87 19.17
CA THR A 149 37.60 -18.99 20.34
C THR A 149 36.77 -17.72 20.18
N ALA A 150 36.54 -17.00 21.28
CA ALA A 150 35.86 -15.71 21.23
C ALA A 150 36.65 -14.69 20.39
N GLU A 151 37.98 -14.74 20.45
CA GLU A 151 38.90 -13.90 19.67
C GLU A 151 38.81 -14.20 18.17
N GLU A 152 38.78 -15.48 17.77
CA GLU A 152 38.62 -15.88 16.36
C GLU A 152 37.28 -15.44 15.80
N ARG A 153 36.19 -15.61 16.56
CA ARG A 153 34.86 -15.13 16.18
C ARG A 153 34.82 -13.61 16.04
N GLN A 154 35.53 -12.88 16.90
CA GLN A 154 35.59 -11.42 16.86
C GLN A 154 36.37 -10.91 15.64
N GLU A 155 37.45 -11.60 15.27
CA GLU A 155 38.21 -11.26 14.06
C GLU A 155 37.39 -11.54 12.79
N LEU A 156 36.68 -12.67 12.75
CA LEU A 156 35.77 -13.01 11.66
C LEU A 156 34.65 -11.94 11.49
N TYR A 157 34.11 -11.43 12.59
CA TYR A 157 33.15 -10.31 12.56
C TYR A 157 33.76 -9.04 11.94
N ARG A 158 34.99 -8.67 12.33
CA ARG A 158 35.67 -7.49 11.78
C ARG A 158 35.91 -7.62 10.29
N GLU A 159 36.37 -8.79 9.85
CA GLU A 159 36.58 -9.09 8.43
C GLU A 159 35.25 -8.99 7.65
N HIS A 160 34.18 -9.57 8.20
CA HIS A 160 32.86 -9.54 7.59
C HIS A 160 32.33 -8.11 7.42
N ASN A 161 32.42 -7.30 8.47
CA ASN A 161 31.99 -5.89 8.41
C ASN A 161 32.81 -5.09 7.40
N ARG A 162 34.14 -5.25 7.37
CA ARG A 162 35.01 -4.53 6.43
C ARG A 162 34.62 -4.81 4.98
N LYS A 163 34.29 -6.06 4.66
CA LYS A 163 33.83 -6.46 3.31
C LYS A 163 32.45 -5.86 2.98
N ILE A 164 31.53 -5.85 3.93
CA ILE A 164 30.18 -5.28 3.73
C ILE A 164 30.27 -3.76 3.55
N GLU A 165 31.07 -3.06 4.35
CA GLU A 165 31.31 -1.62 4.20
C GLU A 165 31.92 -1.30 2.84
N ALA A 166 32.91 -2.08 2.38
CA ALA A 166 33.48 -1.91 1.06
C ALA A 166 32.44 -2.10 -0.06
N GLN A 167 31.58 -3.12 0.05
CA GLN A 167 30.49 -3.35 -0.91
C GLN A 167 29.44 -2.24 -0.90
N MET A 168 29.07 -1.74 0.28
CA MET A 168 28.14 -0.61 0.42
C MET A 168 28.72 0.66 -0.18
N ASN A 169 29.99 0.97 0.11
CA ASN A 169 30.67 2.14 -0.44
C ASN A 169 30.78 2.07 -1.96
N TYR A 170 31.16 0.92 -2.51
CA TYR A 170 31.20 0.70 -3.96
C TYR A 170 29.83 0.94 -4.60
N THR A 171 28.76 0.45 -3.97
CA THR A 171 27.42 0.53 -4.57
C THR A 171 26.74 1.89 -4.38
N LEU A 172 27.09 2.65 -3.34
CA LEU A 172 26.56 3.99 -3.09
C LEU A 172 27.31 5.08 -3.86
N ASN A 173 28.62 4.94 -4.06
CA ASN A 173 29.46 5.99 -4.63
C ASN A 173 30.00 5.67 -6.04
N GLY A 174 29.80 4.45 -6.54
CA GLY A 174 30.00 4.11 -7.95
C GLY A 174 31.44 4.07 -8.47
N GLU A 175 32.48 4.45 -7.74
CA GLU A 175 33.88 4.40 -8.23
C GLU A 175 34.93 4.06 -7.16
N VAL A 176 36.08 3.59 -7.66
CA VAL A 176 37.32 3.15 -6.99
C VAL A 176 38.05 4.31 -6.30
#